data_AF-A0A3C0S8Y5-F1
#
_entry.id   AF-A0A3C0S8Y5-F1
#
_cell.length_a   1.000
_cell.length_b   1.000
_cell.length_c   1.000
_cell.angle_alpha   90.00
_cell.angle_beta   90.00
_cell.angle_gamma   90.00
#
_symmetry.space_group_name_H-M   'P 1'
#
loop_
_entity.id
_entity.type
_entity.pdbx_description
1 polymer ?
#
loop_
_entity_poly.entity_id
_entity_poly.type
_entity_poly.pdbx_seq_one_letter_code
_entity_poly.pdbx_strand_id
1 'polypeptide(L)'
;MEIFMKYIRVFLFAGIIAFLSPYKSFANSQNTFNQLILAKSSLESRFNVQSVECFPFKENIGFTEDQIPLIKNCLAGVRLLTSALDSVVDPEIHTVGISTRFLRTGGFNTVLIPWNASLPETVAFLENRLSKERQGLFLAKISTLKRKINLKLRIPSLYCSQRISNEQCMAGYESLSSVEMPPGAKPVRWKEIVLDNERGLGENSHSYRINYHASSEEMFAILLMDPQKEWSFRKRMYDDIKSKFKGAFEKRLQVATYFCSTELTVKNCLEGIASLSQASERQVMRMKAWGEVVIDEYNTFIKDDFDVSIRFDLPTDELVSYFSSKENRAEATENAVLVEKLEKRTLNNPSGLRAVCDLDGMRSRLCVGAFKDFISFVSSHRDYRVKEPWESVMFIDGTQLARVNFALNSPPRHSYIYIDAASGAEELQTHLTRFGKQ
;
A
#
# COMPACT_ATOMS: atom_id res chain seq x y z
N MET A 1 -53.59 -6.12 32.70
CA MET A 1 -52.21 -5.72 33.08
C MET A 1 -51.19 -6.84 32.91
N GLU A 2 -51.57 -8.12 33.09
CA GLU A 2 -50.64 -9.26 32.94
C GLU A 2 -50.20 -9.56 31.49
N ILE A 3 -51.04 -9.27 30.49
CA ILE A 3 -50.71 -9.52 29.08
C ILE A 3 -49.62 -8.55 28.59
N PHE A 4 -49.64 -7.30 29.06
CA PHE A 4 -48.67 -6.27 28.66
C PHE A 4 -47.25 -6.57 29.20
N MET A 5 -47.13 -7.16 30.40
CA MET A 5 -45.84 -7.59 30.95
C MET A 5 -45.24 -8.82 30.24
N LYS A 6 -46.07 -9.69 29.64
CA LYS A 6 -45.56 -10.84 28.84
C LYS A 6 -44.88 -10.39 27.55
N TYR A 7 -45.45 -9.39 26.86
CA TYR A 7 -44.84 -8.86 25.63
C TYR A 7 -43.55 -8.07 25.88
N ILE A 8 -43.47 -7.34 26.99
CA ILE A 8 -42.23 -6.62 27.37
C ILE A 8 -41.10 -7.60 27.72
N ARG A 9 -41.40 -8.74 28.36
CA ARG A 9 -40.38 -9.78 28.62
C ARG A 9 -39.87 -10.46 27.34
N VAL A 10 -40.75 -10.67 26.35
CA VAL A 10 -40.35 -11.26 25.05
C VAL A 10 -39.55 -10.26 24.21
N PHE A 11 -39.90 -8.97 24.24
CA PHE A 11 -39.12 -7.92 23.57
C PHE A 11 -37.79 -7.62 24.26
N LEU A 12 -37.71 -7.70 25.60
CA LEU A 12 -36.44 -7.60 26.32
C LEU A 12 -35.55 -8.83 26.07
N PHE A 13 -36.11 -10.04 25.97
CA PHE A 13 -35.32 -11.22 25.59
C PHE A 13 -34.90 -11.21 24.12
N ALA A 14 -35.74 -10.73 23.20
CA ALA A 14 -35.36 -10.58 21.79
C ALA A 14 -34.31 -9.46 21.58
N GLY A 15 -34.41 -8.36 22.34
CA GLY A 15 -33.41 -7.28 22.35
C GLY A 15 -32.08 -7.70 22.98
N ILE A 16 -32.11 -8.55 24.01
CA ILE A 16 -30.91 -9.11 24.63
C ILE A 16 -30.28 -10.21 23.76
N ILE A 17 -31.04 -10.98 22.99
CA ILE A 17 -30.50 -11.95 22.01
C ILE A 17 -29.93 -11.25 20.76
N ALA A 18 -30.45 -10.08 20.38
CA ALA A 18 -29.86 -9.26 19.31
C ALA A 18 -28.54 -8.57 19.76
N PHE A 19 -28.40 -8.22 21.05
CA PHE A 19 -27.17 -7.66 21.62
C PHE A 19 -26.18 -8.71 22.15
N LEU A 20 -26.61 -9.96 22.30
CA LEU A 20 -25.77 -11.12 22.64
C LEU A 20 -25.68 -12.09 21.46
N SER A 21 -25.64 -11.59 20.22
CA SER A 21 -24.96 -12.38 19.19
C SER A 21 -23.51 -12.47 19.65
N PRO A 22 -23.00 -13.66 20.01
CA PRO A 22 -21.57 -13.80 20.14
C PRO A 22 -21.06 -13.61 18.72
N TYR A 23 -20.56 -12.41 18.42
CA TYR A 23 -19.57 -12.28 17.37
C TYR A 23 -18.51 -13.30 17.76
N LYS A 24 -18.57 -14.46 17.11
CA LYS A 24 -17.63 -15.56 17.29
C LYS A 24 -16.28 -14.89 17.34
N SER A 25 -15.61 -14.99 18.49
CA SER A 25 -14.20 -14.64 18.65
C SER A 25 -13.50 -15.07 17.36
N PHE A 26 -13.11 -14.11 16.53
CA PHE A 26 -12.67 -14.37 15.16
C PHE A 26 -11.25 -14.96 15.09
N ALA A 27 -10.79 -15.59 16.18
CA ALA A 27 -9.53 -16.30 16.26
C ALA A 27 -9.73 -17.74 15.79
N ASN A 28 -9.62 -17.97 14.48
CA ASN A 28 -9.39 -19.31 13.93
C ASN A 28 -8.74 -19.29 12.53
N SER A 29 -8.15 -18.18 12.08
CA SER A 29 -7.20 -18.19 10.96
C SER A 29 -5.83 -17.85 11.53
N GLN A 30 -4.86 -18.76 11.45
CA GLN A 30 -3.51 -18.51 11.96
C GLN A 30 -2.78 -17.44 11.14
N ASN A 31 -3.15 -17.27 9.87
CA ASN A 31 -2.58 -16.29 8.96
C ASN A 31 -2.89 -14.85 9.38
N THR A 32 -1.84 -14.04 9.43
CA THR A 32 -1.88 -12.66 9.89
C THR A 32 -2.67 -11.76 8.92
N PHE A 33 -2.50 -11.94 7.62
CA PHE A 33 -3.22 -11.19 6.61
C PHE A 33 -4.73 -11.47 6.67
N ASN A 34 -5.13 -12.74 6.76
CA ASN A 34 -6.53 -13.12 6.88
C ASN A 34 -7.19 -12.49 8.13
N GLN A 35 -6.46 -12.43 9.25
CA GLN A 35 -6.93 -11.74 10.47
C GLN A 35 -7.05 -10.23 10.27
N LEU A 36 -6.15 -9.62 9.49
CA LEU A 36 -6.15 -8.20 9.20
C LEU A 36 -7.34 -7.79 8.33
N ILE A 37 -7.70 -8.58 7.31
CA ILE A 37 -8.90 -8.36 6.49
C ILE A 37 -10.17 -8.34 7.36
N LEU A 38 -10.29 -9.29 8.29
CA LEU A 38 -11.43 -9.33 9.21
C LEU A 38 -11.44 -8.15 10.19
N ALA A 39 -10.27 -7.78 10.70
CA ALA A 39 -10.15 -6.62 11.59
C ALA A 39 -10.50 -5.32 10.86
N LYS A 40 -10.11 -5.16 9.58
CA LYS A 40 -10.52 -4.05 8.72
C LYS A 40 -12.04 -3.98 8.54
N SER A 41 -12.69 -5.12 8.25
CA SER A 41 -14.15 -5.17 8.11
C SER A 41 -14.87 -4.77 9.40
N SER A 42 -14.33 -5.17 10.56
CA SER A 42 -14.82 -4.73 11.88
C SER A 42 -14.65 -3.22 12.07
N LEU A 43 -13.50 -2.65 11.69
CA LEU A 43 -13.26 -1.22 11.80
C LEU A 43 -14.21 -0.39 10.91
N GLU A 44 -14.46 -0.83 9.68
CA GLU A 44 -15.43 -0.19 8.79
C GLU A 44 -16.84 -0.22 9.37
N SER A 45 -17.33 -1.41 9.74
CA SER A 45 -18.72 -1.59 10.18
C SER A 45 -19.05 -0.92 11.51
N ARG A 46 -18.09 -0.87 12.45
CA ARG A 46 -18.32 -0.32 13.80
C ARG A 46 -17.97 1.14 13.93
N PHE A 47 -16.94 1.61 13.22
CA PHE A 47 -16.37 2.95 13.42
C PHE A 47 -16.28 3.79 12.15
N ASN A 48 -16.79 3.30 11.01
CA ASN A 48 -16.75 4.01 9.72
C ASN A 48 -15.32 4.37 9.26
N VAL A 49 -14.33 3.54 9.60
CA VAL A 49 -12.94 3.67 9.12
C VAL A 49 -12.82 3.05 7.72
N GLN A 50 -12.97 3.89 6.71
CA GLN A 50 -13.03 3.52 5.30
C GLN A 50 -11.70 3.01 4.74
N SER A 51 -10.56 3.50 5.23
CA SER A 51 -9.23 3.14 4.74
C SER A 51 -8.28 2.81 5.89
N VAL A 52 -7.51 1.73 5.71
CA VAL A 52 -6.44 1.32 6.64
C VAL A 52 -5.22 0.97 5.82
N GLU A 53 -4.10 1.61 6.13
CA GLU A 53 -2.82 1.38 5.46
C GLU A 53 -1.77 0.91 6.48
N CYS A 54 -1.07 -0.17 6.16
CA CYS A 54 0.04 -0.70 6.94
C CYS A 54 1.34 -0.01 6.53
N PHE A 55 1.98 0.64 7.51
CA PHE A 55 3.24 1.36 7.39
C PHE A 55 3.29 2.32 6.19
N PRO A 56 2.30 3.23 6.05
CA PRO A 56 2.34 4.21 4.99
C PRO A 56 3.65 5.00 5.08
N PHE A 57 4.27 5.24 3.93
CA PHE A 57 5.51 6.00 3.79
C PHE A 57 6.78 5.34 4.37
N LYS A 58 6.72 4.07 4.80
CA LYS A 58 7.96 3.36 5.16
C LYS A 58 8.70 2.94 3.90
N GLU A 59 9.86 3.56 3.68
CA GLU A 59 10.69 3.30 2.50
C GLU A 59 11.86 2.37 2.79
N ASN A 60 12.38 2.35 4.01
CA ASN A 60 13.56 1.55 4.39
C ASN A 60 13.16 0.19 4.99
N ILE A 61 12.75 -0.74 4.14
CA ILE A 61 12.30 -2.06 4.58
C ILE A 61 13.47 -3.05 4.59
N GLY A 62 14.26 -3.09 3.51
CA GLY A 62 15.32 -4.09 3.35
C GLY A 62 14.94 -5.16 2.32
N PHE A 63 14.73 -6.40 2.78
CA PHE A 63 14.37 -7.54 1.92
C PHE A 63 12.87 -7.86 1.95
N THR A 64 12.43 -8.77 1.05
CA THR A 64 11.00 -9.12 0.96
C THR A 64 10.49 -9.69 2.28
N GLU A 65 11.30 -10.52 2.92
CA GLU A 65 10.99 -11.20 4.18
C GLU A 65 10.85 -10.22 5.36
N ASP A 66 11.52 -9.06 5.29
CA ASP A 66 11.44 -8.02 6.32
C ASP A 66 10.06 -7.33 6.35
N GLN A 67 9.21 -7.55 5.35
CA GLN A 67 7.81 -7.12 5.35
C GLN A 67 6.92 -7.95 6.27
N ILE A 68 7.26 -9.22 6.52
CA ILE A 68 6.43 -10.14 7.32
C ILE A 68 6.25 -9.63 8.76
N PRO A 69 7.30 -9.20 9.49
CA PRO A 69 7.13 -8.58 10.80
C PRO A 69 6.29 -7.29 10.76
N LEU A 70 6.39 -6.51 9.67
CA LEU A 70 5.60 -5.28 9.52
C LEU A 70 4.11 -5.61 9.39
N ILE A 71 3.72 -6.66 8.67
CA ILE A 71 2.31 -7.06 8.57
C ILE A 71 1.77 -7.55 9.92
N LYS A 72 2.58 -8.26 10.71
CA LYS A 72 2.24 -8.64 12.10
C LYS A 72 2.06 -7.41 13.00
N ASN A 73 2.98 -6.46 12.91
CA ASN A 73 2.88 -5.21 13.65
C ASN A 73 1.66 -4.39 13.22
N CYS A 74 1.32 -4.40 11.93
CA CYS A 74 0.12 -3.74 11.43
C CYS A 74 -1.15 -4.32 12.08
N LEU A 75 -1.28 -5.65 12.14
CA LEU A 75 -2.40 -6.30 12.85
C LEU A 75 -2.46 -5.92 14.33
N ALA A 76 -1.31 -5.83 15.01
CA ALA A 76 -1.25 -5.37 16.40
C ALA A 76 -1.76 -3.93 16.53
N GLY A 77 -1.32 -3.02 15.66
CA GLY A 77 -1.79 -1.63 15.63
C GLY A 77 -3.28 -1.50 15.30
N VAL A 78 -3.81 -2.29 14.36
CA VAL A 78 -5.25 -2.32 14.03
C VAL A 78 -6.07 -2.79 15.24
N ARG A 79 -5.60 -3.79 15.99
CA ARG A 79 -6.26 -4.25 17.22
C ARG A 79 -6.22 -3.20 18.32
N LEU A 80 -5.06 -2.57 18.52
CA LEU A 80 -4.91 -1.45 19.46
C LEU A 80 -5.89 -0.32 19.13
N LEU A 81 -5.97 0.07 17.85
CA LEU A 81 -6.90 1.09 17.39
C LEU A 81 -8.35 0.69 17.66
N THR A 82 -8.72 -0.56 17.36
CA THR A 82 -10.09 -1.06 17.63
C THR A 82 -10.44 -0.87 19.11
N SER A 83 -9.55 -1.27 20.02
CA SER A 83 -9.75 -1.09 21.47
C SER A 83 -9.81 0.38 21.89
N ALA A 84 -9.02 1.25 21.26
CA ALA A 84 -9.03 2.68 21.54
C ALA A 84 -10.34 3.34 21.09
N LEU A 85 -10.84 2.98 19.90
CA LEU A 85 -12.09 3.53 19.36
C LEU A 85 -13.32 3.11 20.17
N ASP A 86 -13.28 1.94 20.83
CA ASP A 86 -14.33 1.56 21.80
C ASP A 86 -14.41 2.51 23.01
N SER A 87 -13.35 3.28 23.27
CA SER A 87 -13.28 4.23 24.39
C SER A 87 -13.49 5.69 23.99
N VAL A 88 -13.59 6.00 22.69
CA VAL A 88 -13.64 7.37 22.17
C VAL A 88 -15.00 7.67 21.56
N VAL A 89 -15.61 8.78 21.97
CA VAL A 89 -16.90 9.22 21.43
C VAL A 89 -16.71 9.93 20.09
N ASP A 90 -17.31 9.37 19.04
CA ASP A 90 -17.38 9.93 17.69
C ASP A 90 -16.01 10.44 17.17
N PRO A 91 -15.07 9.53 16.85
CA PRO A 91 -13.69 9.90 16.51
C PRO A 91 -13.55 10.61 15.16
N GLU A 92 -14.56 10.53 14.27
CA GLU A 92 -14.59 11.16 12.93
C GLU A 92 -13.33 10.90 12.07
N ILE A 93 -12.72 9.72 12.23
CA ILE A 93 -11.59 9.28 11.41
C ILE A 93 -12.08 8.36 10.29
N HIS A 94 -11.65 8.63 9.06
CA HIS A 94 -12.01 7.82 7.89
C HIS A 94 -10.81 7.04 7.35
N THR A 95 -9.61 7.58 7.52
CA THR A 95 -8.37 6.99 7.02
C THR A 95 -7.37 6.84 8.15
N VAL A 96 -6.81 5.64 8.28
CA VAL A 96 -5.84 5.31 9.31
C VAL A 96 -4.61 4.69 8.68
N GLY A 97 -3.44 5.19 9.04
CA GLY A 97 -2.18 4.50 8.82
C GLY A 97 -1.63 3.89 10.11
N ILE A 98 -1.40 2.59 10.14
CA ILE A 98 -0.59 1.99 11.21
C ILE A 98 0.87 2.26 10.90
N SER A 99 1.58 2.97 11.77
CA SER A 99 2.94 3.46 11.49
C SER A 99 3.84 3.33 12.72
N THR A 100 4.91 4.13 12.77
CA THR A 100 5.81 4.27 13.92
C THR A 100 5.61 5.57 14.70
N ARG A 101 4.65 6.42 14.33
CA ARG A 101 4.41 7.72 14.96
C ARG A 101 2.94 8.11 14.98
N PHE A 102 2.59 9.00 15.90
CA PHE A 102 1.33 9.71 15.86
C PHE A 102 1.39 10.85 14.85
N LEU A 103 0.36 10.99 14.01
CA LEU A 103 0.23 12.11 13.08
C LEU A 103 -1.25 12.37 12.79
N ARG A 104 -1.65 13.64 12.70
CA ARG A 104 -2.94 14.03 12.14
C ARG A 104 -2.70 14.85 10.87
N THR A 105 -3.30 14.42 9.77
CA THR A 105 -3.06 14.97 8.43
C THR A 105 -4.34 14.91 7.59
N GLY A 106 -4.26 15.23 6.30
CA GLY A 106 -5.35 15.06 5.34
C GLY A 106 -6.62 15.84 5.70
N GLY A 107 -6.48 17.01 6.34
CA GLY A 107 -7.64 17.79 6.78
C GLY A 107 -8.35 17.20 7.99
N PHE A 108 -7.59 16.58 8.91
CA PHE A 108 -8.01 16.06 10.22
C PHE A 108 -8.67 14.68 10.23
N ASN A 109 -9.13 14.19 9.08
CA ASN A 109 -9.81 12.89 8.94
C ASN A 109 -8.85 11.71 8.72
N THR A 110 -7.56 12.00 8.52
CA THR A 110 -6.50 10.99 8.38
C THR A 110 -5.59 11.03 9.61
N VAL A 111 -5.34 9.86 10.19
CA VAL A 111 -4.41 9.71 11.32
C VAL A 111 -3.38 8.62 11.08
N LEU A 112 -2.19 8.81 11.62
CA LEU A 112 -1.20 7.75 11.79
C LEU A 112 -1.12 7.36 13.27
N ILE A 113 -1.09 6.05 13.54
CA ILE A 113 -1.04 5.49 14.90
C ILE A 113 0.17 4.56 15.00
N PRO A 114 1.07 4.71 16.00
CA PRO A 114 2.16 3.77 16.23
C PRO A 114 1.61 2.39 16.59
N TRP A 115 2.10 1.34 15.92
CA TRP A 115 1.66 -0.03 16.18
C TRP A 115 1.95 -0.51 17.62
N ASN A 116 2.96 0.06 18.27
CA ASN A 116 3.45 -0.28 19.59
C ASN A 116 3.10 0.77 20.66
N ALA A 117 2.22 1.72 20.37
CA ALA A 117 1.74 2.67 21.37
C ALA A 117 0.93 1.96 22.47
N SER A 118 0.82 2.57 23.64
CA SER A 118 -0.10 2.09 24.66
C SER A 118 -1.55 2.50 24.36
N LEU A 119 -2.51 1.76 24.94
CA LEU A 119 -3.93 2.10 24.82
C LEU A 119 -4.24 3.51 25.35
N PRO A 120 -3.77 3.95 26.55
CA PRO A 120 -4.02 5.30 27.04
C PRO A 120 -3.45 6.40 26.14
N GLU A 121 -2.25 6.22 25.60
CA GLU A 121 -1.66 7.20 24.66
C GLU A 121 -2.48 7.31 23.37
N THR A 122 -2.96 6.18 22.85
CA THR A 122 -3.78 6.15 21.64
C THR A 122 -5.13 6.83 21.87
N VAL A 123 -5.79 6.56 23.00
CA VAL A 123 -7.04 7.23 23.38
C VAL A 123 -6.82 8.74 23.51
N ALA A 124 -5.80 9.16 24.26
CA ALA A 124 -5.49 10.58 24.43
C ALA A 124 -5.21 11.29 23.10
N PHE A 125 -4.52 10.65 22.16
CA PHE A 125 -4.28 11.19 20.82
C PHE A 125 -5.58 11.34 19.99
N LEU A 126 -6.48 10.35 20.08
CA LEU A 126 -7.75 10.39 19.36
C LEU A 126 -8.70 11.45 19.93
N GLU A 127 -8.73 11.61 21.26
CA GLU A 127 -9.53 12.63 21.95
C GLU A 127 -9.00 14.05 21.75
N ASN A 128 -7.68 14.21 21.58
CA ASN A 128 -7.04 15.50 21.34
C ASN A 128 -7.30 16.02 19.91
N ARG A 129 -8.55 16.38 19.65
CA ARG A 129 -9.01 16.95 18.37
C ARG A 129 -9.32 18.44 18.51
N LEU A 130 -9.07 19.18 17.44
CA LEU A 130 -9.58 20.55 17.32
C LEU A 130 -11.11 20.52 17.21
N SER A 131 -11.78 21.52 17.78
CA SER A 131 -13.23 21.72 17.56
C SER A 131 -13.52 21.95 16.08
N LYS A 132 -14.74 21.62 15.63
CA LYS A 132 -15.17 21.81 14.24
C LYS A 132 -14.98 23.25 13.75
N GLU A 133 -15.23 24.22 14.62
CA GLU A 133 -15.02 25.64 14.33
C GLU A 133 -13.55 25.94 14.03
N ARG A 134 -12.62 25.44 14.87
CA ARG A 134 -11.18 25.62 14.66
C ARG A 134 -10.68 24.89 13.42
N GLN A 135 -11.19 23.69 13.14
CA GLN A 135 -10.91 22.97 11.89
C GLN A 135 -11.39 23.79 10.68
N GLY A 136 -12.59 24.36 10.73
CA GLY A 136 -13.14 25.22 9.68
C GLY A 136 -12.29 26.46 9.43
N LEU A 137 -11.86 27.16 10.48
CA LEU A 137 -10.95 28.31 10.38
C LEU A 137 -9.60 27.91 9.76
N PHE A 138 -9.05 26.78 10.16
CA PHE A 138 -7.80 26.26 9.61
C PHE A 138 -7.91 26.00 8.11
N LEU A 139 -8.97 25.29 7.68
CA LEU A 139 -9.20 24.97 6.27
C LEU A 139 -9.47 26.23 5.42
N ALA A 140 -10.18 27.21 5.96
CA ALA A 140 -10.40 28.50 5.31
C ALA A 140 -9.09 29.28 5.09
N LYS A 141 -8.17 29.23 6.06
CA LYS A 141 -6.83 29.84 5.92
C LYS A 141 -6.01 29.15 4.83
N ILE A 142 -6.00 27.81 4.78
CA ILE A 142 -5.35 27.04 3.70
C ILE A 142 -5.92 27.44 2.33
N SER A 143 -7.24 27.50 2.19
CA SER A 143 -7.90 27.90 0.94
C SER A 143 -7.48 29.31 0.48
N THR A 144 -7.39 30.24 1.43
CA THR A 144 -6.91 31.61 1.16
C THR A 144 -5.46 31.63 0.69
N LEU A 145 -4.58 30.86 1.34
CA LEU A 145 -3.17 30.74 0.95
C LEU A 145 -3.03 30.12 -0.44
N LYS A 146 -3.73 29.03 -0.74
CA LYS A 146 -3.74 28.40 -2.07
C LYS A 146 -4.16 29.39 -3.16
N ARG A 147 -5.20 30.18 -2.92
CA ARG A 147 -5.63 31.24 -3.85
C ARG A 147 -4.55 32.29 -4.07
N LYS A 148 -3.91 32.77 -2.99
CA LYS A 148 -2.80 33.75 -3.07
C LYS A 148 -1.62 33.19 -3.87
N ILE A 149 -1.27 31.93 -3.65
CA ILE A 149 -0.21 31.23 -4.39
C ILE A 149 -0.58 31.11 -5.87
N ASN A 150 -1.79 30.65 -6.19
CA ASN A 150 -2.21 30.44 -7.56
C ASN A 150 -2.24 31.74 -8.38
N LEU A 151 -2.63 32.87 -7.78
CA LEU A 151 -2.59 34.18 -8.44
C LEU A 151 -1.18 34.56 -8.92
N LYS A 152 -0.14 34.20 -8.15
CA LYS A 152 1.26 34.54 -8.45
C LYS A 152 1.95 33.48 -9.31
N LEU A 153 1.84 32.22 -8.91
CA LEU A 153 2.66 31.12 -9.43
C LEU A 153 1.95 30.27 -10.48
N ARG A 154 0.61 30.28 -10.51
CA ARG A 154 -0.24 29.54 -11.46
C ARG A 154 0.09 28.04 -11.57
N ILE A 155 0.39 27.40 -10.43
CA ILE A 155 0.71 25.97 -10.36
C ILE A 155 -0.59 25.16 -10.50
N PRO A 156 -0.73 24.26 -11.50
CA PRO A 156 -1.96 23.51 -11.72
C PRO A 156 -2.35 22.57 -10.58
N SER A 157 -1.41 21.77 -10.09
CA SER A 157 -1.62 20.84 -8.96
C SER A 157 -0.74 21.24 -7.79
N LEU A 158 -1.36 21.62 -6.67
CA LEU A 158 -0.65 22.02 -5.46
C LEU A 158 -1.34 21.43 -4.22
N TYR A 159 -0.62 20.52 -3.55
CA TYR A 159 -1.09 19.85 -2.35
C TYR A 159 0.06 19.52 -1.38
N CYS A 160 -0.31 19.08 -0.19
CA CYS A 160 0.64 18.57 0.80
C CYS A 160 0.59 17.04 0.79
N SER A 161 1.76 16.43 0.92
CA SER A 161 1.90 15.01 1.20
C SER A 161 1.20 14.64 2.52
N GLN A 162 0.67 13.43 2.60
CA GLN A 162 0.14 12.89 3.85
C GLN A 162 1.25 12.46 4.83
N ARG A 163 2.52 12.58 4.45
CA ARG A 163 3.70 12.40 5.32
C ARG A 163 3.86 13.50 6.37
N ILE A 164 3.22 14.65 6.18
CA ILE A 164 3.40 15.83 7.06
C ILE A 164 2.12 16.15 7.82
N SER A 165 2.26 16.81 8.96
CA SER A 165 1.12 17.24 9.78
C SER A 165 0.35 18.37 9.11
N ASN A 166 -0.87 18.63 9.58
CA ASN A 166 -1.63 19.78 9.11
C ASN A 166 -0.86 21.09 9.37
N GLU A 167 -0.23 21.26 10.53
CA GLU A 167 0.56 22.44 10.89
C GLU A 167 1.79 22.62 9.99
N GLN A 168 2.50 21.51 9.70
CA GLN A 168 3.64 21.52 8.78
C GLN A 168 3.20 21.91 7.35
N CYS A 169 2.06 21.37 6.91
CA CYS A 169 1.45 21.74 5.64
C CYS A 169 1.05 23.23 5.59
N MET A 170 0.49 23.78 6.68
CA MET A 170 0.20 25.22 6.78
C MET A 170 1.47 26.06 6.63
N ALA A 171 2.54 25.71 7.36
CA ALA A 171 3.82 26.42 7.29
C ALA A 171 4.38 26.42 5.86
N GLY A 172 4.35 25.28 5.17
CA GLY A 172 4.78 25.18 3.78
C GLY A 172 3.98 26.09 2.83
N TYR A 173 2.65 26.18 3.00
CA TYR A 173 1.84 27.12 2.22
C TYR A 173 2.12 28.58 2.57
N GLU A 174 2.37 28.89 3.84
CA GLU A 174 2.72 30.25 4.25
C GLU A 174 4.02 30.72 3.57
N SER A 175 5.08 29.90 3.62
CA SER A 175 6.34 30.13 2.93
C SER A 175 6.15 30.28 1.42
N LEU A 176 5.41 29.36 0.79
CA LEU A 176 5.15 29.40 -0.66
C LEU A 176 4.33 30.64 -1.06
N SER A 177 3.43 31.11 -0.20
CA SER A 177 2.63 32.33 -0.46
C SER A 177 3.46 33.63 -0.37
N SER A 178 4.58 33.56 0.35
CA SER A 178 5.53 34.65 0.55
C SER A 178 6.57 34.73 -0.55
N VAL A 179 6.66 33.74 -1.43
CA VAL A 179 7.47 33.81 -2.65
C VAL A 179 7.07 35.04 -3.47
N GLU A 180 8.07 35.83 -3.82
CA GLU A 180 7.95 36.99 -4.70
C GLU A 180 8.54 36.64 -6.07
N MET A 181 7.75 36.88 -7.12
CA MET A 181 8.21 36.75 -8.50
C MET A 181 8.59 38.15 -9.00
N PRO A 182 9.88 38.45 -9.23
CA PRO A 182 10.28 39.76 -9.71
C PRO A 182 9.70 40.03 -11.11
N PRO A 183 9.50 41.31 -11.49
CA PRO A 183 9.04 41.66 -12.83
C PRO A 183 9.92 41.01 -13.91
N GLY A 184 9.30 40.31 -14.86
CA GLY A 184 10.01 39.61 -15.93
C GLY A 184 10.58 38.23 -15.56
N ALA A 185 10.32 37.74 -14.34
CA ALA A 185 10.66 36.36 -13.98
C ALA A 185 9.98 35.37 -14.94
N LYS A 186 10.70 34.26 -15.23
CA LYS A 186 10.14 33.18 -16.03
C LYS A 186 8.93 32.57 -15.31
N PRO A 187 7.88 32.16 -16.04
CA PRO A 187 6.77 31.47 -15.43
C PRO A 187 7.21 30.13 -14.85
N VAL A 188 6.57 29.72 -13.76
CA VAL A 188 6.73 28.38 -13.19
C VAL A 188 6.30 27.34 -14.22
N ARG A 189 7.16 26.34 -14.44
CA ARG A 189 6.94 25.28 -15.45
C ARG A 189 6.46 23.95 -14.87
N TRP A 190 6.56 23.79 -13.55
CA TRP A 190 6.05 22.63 -12.85
C TRP A 190 4.53 22.54 -12.97
N LYS A 191 4.02 21.36 -13.32
CA LYS A 191 2.57 21.10 -13.36
C LYS A 191 2.05 20.68 -11.99
N GLU A 192 2.93 20.09 -11.18
CA GLU A 192 2.63 19.62 -9.85
C GLU A 192 3.73 20.01 -8.87
N ILE A 193 3.32 20.58 -7.74
CA ILE A 193 4.18 20.83 -6.58
C ILE A 193 3.55 20.16 -5.37
N VAL A 194 4.35 19.34 -4.70
CA VAL A 194 3.97 18.64 -3.47
C VAL A 194 4.78 19.21 -2.32
N LEU A 195 4.11 19.76 -1.31
CA LEU A 195 4.76 20.11 -0.05
C LEU A 195 4.95 18.84 0.78
N ASP A 196 6.19 18.50 1.09
CA ASP A 196 6.55 17.23 1.75
C ASP A 196 7.66 17.45 2.81
N ASN A 197 8.01 16.43 3.59
CA ASN A 197 9.18 16.45 4.48
C ASN A 197 10.49 16.19 3.73
N GLU A 198 10.39 15.74 2.47
CA GLU A 198 11.50 15.46 1.58
C GLU A 198 11.53 16.46 0.40
N ARG A 199 12.66 16.50 -0.30
CA ARG A 199 12.83 17.30 -1.51
C ARG A 199 13.25 16.40 -2.67
N GLY A 200 12.81 16.71 -3.88
CA GLY A 200 13.27 16.02 -5.07
C GLY A 200 12.23 15.95 -6.17
N LEU A 201 12.52 15.14 -7.19
CA LEU A 201 11.57 14.89 -8.26
C LEU A 201 10.36 14.11 -7.73
N GLY A 202 9.18 14.42 -8.26
CA GLY A 202 7.99 13.61 -8.06
C GLY A 202 7.96 12.42 -9.03
N GLU A 203 6.80 11.76 -9.11
CA GLU A 203 6.61 10.54 -9.90
C GLU A 203 6.84 10.72 -11.41
N ASN A 204 6.69 11.96 -11.91
CA ASN A 204 6.77 12.25 -13.33
C ASN A 204 7.58 13.52 -13.64
N SER A 205 7.81 13.72 -14.94
CA SER A 205 8.65 14.82 -15.46
C SER A 205 8.17 16.23 -15.19
N HIS A 206 6.98 16.39 -14.60
CA HIS A 206 6.36 17.68 -14.33
C HIS A 206 6.01 17.88 -12.85
N SER A 207 6.45 16.97 -11.98
CA SER A 207 6.18 16.97 -10.55
C SER A 207 7.45 17.19 -9.73
N TYR A 208 7.35 18.00 -8.69
CA TYR A 208 8.45 18.25 -7.76
C TYR A 208 7.96 18.30 -6.31
N ARG A 209 8.71 17.65 -5.41
CA ARG A 209 8.54 17.68 -3.96
C ARG A 209 9.39 18.79 -3.36
N ILE A 210 8.76 19.71 -2.65
CA ILE A 210 9.40 20.81 -1.94
C ILE A 210 9.27 20.54 -0.44
N ASN A 211 10.38 20.64 0.29
CA ASN A 211 10.36 20.51 1.73
C ASN A 211 9.51 21.64 2.35
N TYR A 212 8.58 21.32 3.24
CA TYR A 212 7.69 22.32 3.86
C TYR A 212 8.43 23.35 4.73
N HIS A 213 9.64 23.04 5.21
CA HIS A 213 10.51 23.96 5.94
C HIS A 213 11.40 24.83 5.04
N ALA A 214 11.34 24.65 3.72
CA ALA A 214 12.12 25.48 2.80
C ALA A 214 11.74 26.97 2.96
N SER A 215 12.76 27.82 2.93
CA SER A 215 12.59 29.27 2.88
C SER A 215 11.91 29.72 1.58
N SER A 216 11.33 30.92 1.56
CA SER A 216 10.76 31.50 0.33
C SER A 216 11.78 31.59 -0.79
N GLU A 217 13.04 31.87 -0.46
CA GLU A 217 14.15 31.99 -1.41
C GLU A 217 14.51 30.62 -2.03
N GLU A 218 14.56 29.57 -1.21
CA GLU A 218 14.79 28.20 -1.68
C GLU A 218 13.61 27.71 -2.55
N MET A 219 12.37 27.96 -2.11
CA MET A 219 11.18 27.62 -2.89
C MET A 219 11.19 28.35 -4.24
N PHE A 220 11.53 29.64 -4.25
CA PHE A 220 11.68 30.42 -5.48
C PHE A 220 12.72 29.80 -6.43
N ALA A 221 13.90 29.44 -5.92
CA ALA A 221 14.95 28.82 -6.72
C ALA A 221 14.49 27.51 -7.36
N ILE A 222 13.75 26.66 -6.62
CA ILE A 222 13.17 25.41 -7.13
C ILE A 222 12.13 25.67 -8.23
N LEU A 223 11.25 26.65 -8.02
CA LEU A 223 10.18 26.98 -8.96
C LEU A 223 10.70 27.49 -10.31
N LEU A 224 11.91 28.06 -10.35
CA LEU A 224 12.58 28.50 -11.58
C LEU A 224 13.34 27.39 -12.31
N MET A 225 13.53 26.22 -11.69
CA MET A 225 14.15 25.08 -12.36
C MET A 225 13.33 24.68 -13.59
N ASP A 226 14.02 24.23 -14.64
CA ASP A 226 13.35 23.73 -15.84
C ASP A 226 13.10 22.23 -15.69
N PRO A 227 11.85 21.76 -15.57
CA PRO A 227 11.53 20.35 -15.38
C PRO A 227 12.19 19.46 -16.45
N GLN A 228 12.23 19.94 -17.71
CA GLN A 228 12.82 19.18 -18.80
C GLN A 228 14.34 19.06 -18.67
N LYS A 229 15.00 20.10 -18.14
CA LYS A 229 16.44 20.06 -17.90
C LYS A 229 16.78 19.12 -16.76
N GLU A 230 16.04 19.17 -15.66
CA GLU A 230 16.22 18.27 -14.51
C GLU A 230 16.06 16.80 -14.94
N TRP A 231 15.04 16.50 -15.75
CA TRP A 231 14.82 15.14 -16.26
C TRP A 231 15.77 14.74 -17.40
N SER A 232 16.38 15.70 -18.13
CA SER A 232 17.32 15.41 -19.22
C SER A 232 18.59 14.68 -18.75
N PHE A 233 19.02 14.91 -17.49
CA PHE A 233 20.16 14.20 -16.91
C PHE A 233 19.84 12.72 -16.73
N ARG A 234 18.61 12.40 -16.29
CA ARG A 234 18.14 11.00 -16.18
C ARG A 234 18.10 10.33 -17.55
N LYS A 235 17.62 11.03 -18.58
CA LYS A 235 17.61 10.50 -19.95
C LYS A 235 19.01 10.09 -20.42
N ARG A 236 20.00 10.99 -20.26
CA ARG A 236 21.40 10.71 -20.63
C ARG A 236 21.97 9.51 -19.88
N MET A 237 21.70 9.40 -18.58
CA MET A 237 22.08 8.24 -17.78
C MET A 237 21.50 6.93 -18.35
N TYR A 238 20.22 6.91 -18.74
CA TYR A 238 19.62 5.72 -19.35
C TYR A 238 20.24 5.37 -20.71
N ASP A 239 20.57 6.37 -21.53
CA ASP A 239 21.27 6.17 -22.80
C ASP A 239 22.67 5.54 -22.57
N ASP A 240 23.40 6.01 -21.55
CA ASP A 240 24.70 5.46 -21.15
C ASP A 240 24.58 4.02 -20.65
N ILE A 241 23.58 3.73 -19.81
CA ILE A 241 23.33 2.37 -19.32
C ILE A 241 23.05 1.43 -20.49
N LYS A 242 22.17 1.84 -21.41
CA LYS A 242 21.81 1.05 -22.58
C LYS A 242 23.02 0.77 -23.47
N SER A 243 23.87 1.77 -23.69
CA SER A 243 25.11 1.62 -24.47
C SER A 243 26.09 0.64 -23.81
N LYS A 244 26.36 0.82 -22.51
CA LYS A 244 27.41 0.09 -21.79
C LYS A 244 27.01 -1.34 -21.39
N PHE A 245 25.75 -1.55 -21.02
CA PHE A 245 25.29 -2.81 -20.39
C PHE A 245 24.36 -3.63 -21.27
N LYS A 246 24.21 -3.28 -22.56
CA LYS A 246 23.37 -4.00 -23.53
C LYS A 246 23.55 -5.52 -23.49
N GLY A 247 24.80 -5.98 -23.46
CA GLY A 247 25.11 -7.41 -23.44
C GLY A 247 24.70 -8.13 -22.16
N ALA A 248 24.66 -7.43 -21.02
CA ALA A 248 24.13 -7.99 -19.77
C ALA A 248 22.60 -8.10 -19.83
N PHE A 249 21.92 -7.00 -20.16
CA PHE A 249 20.48 -6.91 -19.98
C PHE A 249 19.68 -7.49 -21.13
N GLU A 250 20.05 -7.23 -22.39
CA GLU A 250 19.27 -7.73 -23.53
C GLU A 250 19.63 -9.18 -23.88
N LYS A 251 20.90 -9.58 -23.69
CA LYS A 251 21.37 -10.92 -24.12
C LYS A 251 21.42 -11.95 -22.99
N ARG A 252 22.00 -11.60 -21.83
CA ARG A 252 22.23 -12.55 -20.74
C ARG A 252 21.00 -12.70 -19.84
N LEU A 253 20.51 -11.60 -19.26
CA LEU A 253 19.36 -11.62 -18.36
C LEU A 253 18.02 -11.57 -19.10
N GLN A 254 17.97 -10.87 -20.24
CA GLN A 254 16.75 -10.58 -21.01
C GLN A 254 15.74 -9.78 -20.17
N VAL A 255 16.23 -8.73 -19.50
CA VAL A 255 15.41 -7.78 -18.73
C VAL A 255 14.45 -7.04 -19.68
N ALA A 256 13.17 -6.97 -19.32
CA ALA A 256 12.17 -6.32 -20.15
C ALA A 256 12.29 -4.79 -20.07
N THR A 257 12.35 -4.25 -18.85
CA THR A 257 12.51 -2.83 -18.57
C THR A 257 13.35 -2.65 -17.31
N TYR A 258 14.06 -1.53 -17.20
CA TYR A 258 14.75 -1.18 -15.97
C TYR A 258 14.61 0.30 -15.66
N PHE A 259 14.52 0.60 -14.37
CA PHE A 259 14.35 1.96 -13.84
C PHE A 259 15.28 2.18 -12.66
N CYS A 260 15.66 3.43 -12.43
CA CYS A 260 16.31 3.87 -11.20
C CYS A 260 15.38 4.84 -10.48
N SER A 261 15.24 4.64 -9.16
CA SER A 261 14.38 5.45 -8.32
C SER A 261 14.68 6.95 -8.43
N THR A 262 13.68 7.79 -8.18
CA THR A 262 13.79 9.24 -8.31
C THR A 262 14.69 9.89 -7.26
N GLU A 263 14.96 9.16 -6.19
CA GLU A 263 15.77 9.54 -5.04
C GLU A 263 17.26 9.26 -5.28
N LEU A 264 17.57 8.28 -6.15
CA LEU A 264 18.94 7.90 -6.47
C LEU A 264 19.67 8.97 -7.29
N THR A 265 20.93 9.17 -6.91
CA THR A 265 21.90 9.88 -7.75
C THR A 265 22.28 9.04 -8.98
N VAL A 266 22.78 9.69 -10.02
CA VAL A 266 23.30 9.01 -11.23
C VAL A 266 24.38 7.99 -10.87
N LYS A 267 25.27 8.33 -9.92
CA LYS A 267 26.33 7.44 -9.46
C LYS A 267 25.76 6.17 -8.83
N ASN A 268 24.84 6.32 -7.89
CA ASN A 268 24.25 5.19 -7.16
C ASN A 268 23.46 4.28 -8.11
N CYS A 269 22.68 4.86 -9.02
CA CYS A 269 22.00 4.09 -10.07
C CYS A 269 23.00 3.27 -10.91
N LEU A 270 24.09 3.89 -11.39
CA LEU A 270 25.11 3.19 -12.17
C LEU A 270 25.82 2.09 -11.38
N GLU A 271 25.97 2.23 -10.07
CA GLU A 271 26.54 1.23 -9.18
C GLU A 271 25.65 -0.02 -9.12
N GLY A 272 24.36 0.13 -8.83
CA GLY A 272 23.42 -1.01 -8.81
C GLY A 272 23.30 -1.71 -10.16
N ILE A 273 23.29 -0.93 -11.25
CA ILE A 273 23.33 -1.45 -12.62
C ILE A 273 24.60 -2.25 -12.89
N ALA A 274 25.76 -1.79 -12.42
CA ALA A 274 27.02 -2.49 -12.59
C ALA A 274 27.03 -3.82 -11.82
N SER A 275 26.53 -3.84 -10.59
CA SER A 275 26.38 -5.06 -9.78
C SER A 275 25.48 -6.09 -10.47
N LEU A 276 24.32 -5.67 -11.00
CA LEU A 276 23.44 -6.55 -11.75
C LEU A 276 24.08 -7.07 -13.05
N SER A 277 24.83 -6.21 -13.75
CA SER A 277 25.60 -6.61 -14.93
C SER A 277 26.65 -7.67 -14.59
N GLN A 278 27.34 -7.54 -13.47
CA GLN A 278 28.30 -8.55 -13.02
C GLN A 278 27.59 -9.85 -12.63
N ALA A 279 26.48 -9.77 -11.89
CA ALA A 279 25.67 -10.92 -11.52
C ALA A 279 25.19 -11.72 -12.74
N SER A 280 24.92 -11.04 -13.87
CA SER A 280 24.53 -11.69 -15.14
C SER A 280 25.59 -12.65 -15.70
N GLU A 281 26.83 -12.60 -15.23
CA GLU A 281 27.87 -13.58 -15.58
C GLU A 281 27.57 -14.97 -15.00
N ARG A 282 26.82 -15.06 -13.90
CA ARG A 282 26.45 -16.34 -13.28
C ARG A 282 25.33 -17.01 -14.04
N GLN A 283 25.50 -18.30 -14.37
CA GLN A 283 24.48 -19.07 -15.10
C GLN A 283 23.14 -19.09 -14.37
N VAL A 284 23.14 -19.23 -13.04
CA VAL A 284 21.92 -19.25 -12.22
C VAL A 284 21.04 -18.02 -12.46
N MET A 285 21.65 -16.84 -12.63
CA MET A 285 20.93 -15.59 -12.86
C MET A 285 20.34 -15.51 -14.27
N ARG A 286 21.06 -16.02 -15.27
CA ARG A 286 20.61 -16.03 -16.68
C ARG A 286 19.37 -16.91 -16.91
N MET A 287 19.16 -17.89 -16.03
CA MET A 287 17.99 -18.80 -16.11
C MET A 287 16.73 -18.22 -15.46
N LYS A 288 16.85 -17.16 -14.64
CA LYS A 288 15.70 -16.55 -13.96
C LYS A 288 14.88 -15.70 -14.91
N ALA A 289 13.61 -15.51 -14.54
CA ALA A 289 12.73 -14.54 -15.18
C ALA A 289 13.05 -13.12 -14.69
N TRP A 290 13.17 -12.18 -15.63
CA TRP A 290 13.45 -10.77 -15.37
C TRP A 290 12.47 -9.92 -16.20
N GLY A 291 11.52 -9.29 -15.53
CA GLY A 291 10.59 -8.33 -16.14
C GLY A 291 11.11 -6.92 -15.95
N GLU A 292 10.40 -6.15 -15.14
CA GLU A 292 10.84 -4.86 -14.62
C GLU A 292 11.90 -5.04 -13.54
N VAL A 293 13.01 -4.31 -13.69
CA VAL A 293 14.04 -4.20 -12.65
C VAL A 293 14.15 -2.76 -12.18
N VAL A 294 13.82 -2.51 -10.91
CA VAL A 294 14.03 -1.21 -10.28
C VAL A 294 15.31 -1.23 -9.45
N ILE A 295 16.22 -0.29 -9.70
CA ILE A 295 17.32 0.01 -8.79
C ILE A 295 16.81 1.03 -7.77
N ASP A 296 16.84 0.64 -6.51
CA ASP A 296 16.17 1.29 -5.39
C ASP A 296 17.19 1.77 -4.35
N GLU A 297 16.81 2.77 -3.56
CA GLU A 297 17.69 3.31 -2.52
C GLU A 297 17.85 2.36 -1.34
N TYR A 298 16.79 1.65 -0.95
CA TYR A 298 16.74 0.92 0.32
C TYR A 298 16.41 -0.56 0.18
N ASN A 299 15.73 -0.98 -0.89
CA ASN A 299 15.00 -2.24 -0.89
C ASN A 299 15.41 -3.22 -2.00
N THR A 300 15.51 -4.49 -1.61
CA THR A 300 15.71 -5.62 -2.50
C THR A 300 14.51 -6.56 -2.42
N PHE A 301 13.63 -6.49 -3.42
CA PHE A 301 12.37 -7.23 -3.43
C PHE A 301 12.22 -8.15 -4.63
N ILE A 302 11.61 -9.32 -4.40
CA ILE A 302 10.99 -10.14 -5.44
C ILE A 302 9.50 -9.78 -5.40
N LYS A 303 9.05 -8.96 -6.36
CA LYS A 303 7.65 -8.50 -6.39
C LYS A 303 6.74 -9.63 -6.87
N ASP A 304 7.11 -10.24 -7.99
CA ASP A 304 6.45 -11.40 -8.56
C ASP A 304 7.47 -12.30 -9.29
N ASP A 305 6.98 -13.17 -10.17
CA ASP A 305 7.83 -14.08 -10.96
C ASP A 305 8.88 -13.32 -11.79
N PHE A 306 8.56 -12.13 -12.28
CA PHE A 306 9.35 -11.36 -13.24
C PHE A 306 9.98 -10.13 -12.58
N ASP A 307 9.18 -9.35 -11.87
CA ASP A 307 9.52 -8.00 -11.46
C ASP A 307 10.24 -7.97 -10.11
N VAL A 308 11.23 -7.08 -10.01
CA VAL A 308 12.11 -6.98 -8.84
C VAL A 308 12.47 -5.54 -8.51
N SER A 309 12.87 -5.34 -7.26
CA SER A 309 13.60 -4.16 -6.79
C SER A 309 14.98 -4.62 -6.30
N ILE A 310 16.02 -3.82 -6.50
CA ILE A 310 17.39 -4.13 -6.08
C ILE A 310 17.98 -2.89 -5.43
N ARG A 311 18.38 -3.01 -4.16
CA ARG A 311 19.10 -1.93 -3.47
C ARG A 311 20.40 -1.62 -4.21
N PHE A 312 20.67 -0.35 -4.48
CA PHE A 312 21.74 0.05 -5.40
C PHE A 312 23.15 -0.38 -4.98
N ASP A 313 23.41 -0.48 -3.68
CA ASP A 313 24.70 -0.87 -3.11
C ASP A 313 24.76 -2.36 -2.73
N LEU A 314 23.79 -3.17 -3.17
CA LEU A 314 23.77 -4.60 -2.87
C LEU A 314 24.97 -5.30 -3.52
N PRO A 315 25.85 -5.96 -2.74
CA PRO A 315 26.98 -6.69 -3.28
C PRO A 315 26.56 -7.78 -4.27
N THR A 316 27.34 -7.98 -5.33
CA THR A 316 27.03 -8.94 -6.41
C THR A 316 26.75 -10.36 -5.89
N ASP A 317 27.52 -10.86 -4.92
CA ASP A 317 27.31 -12.21 -4.39
C ASP A 317 26.03 -12.33 -3.53
N GLU A 318 25.67 -11.27 -2.80
CA GLU A 318 24.41 -11.20 -2.04
C GLU A 318 23.21 -11.12 -2.99
N LEU A 319 23.32 -10.31 -4.05
CA LEU A 319 22.35 -10.23 -5.14
C LEU A 319 22.13 -11.61 -5.77
N VAL A 320 23.20 -12.30 -6.15
CA VAL A 320 23.12 -13.64 -6.75
C VAL A 320 22.48 -14.64 -5.77
N SER A 321 22.90 -14.62 -4.50
CA SER A 321 22.36 -15.51 -3.47
C SER A 321 20.85 -15.31 -3.31
N TYR A 322 20.42 -14.06 -3.15
CA TYR A 322 19.02 -13.71 -2.89
C TYR A 322 18.11 -14.09 -4.07
N PHE A 323 18.45 -13.65 -5.28
CA PHE A 323 17.63 -13.91 -6.48
C PHE A 323 17.77 -15.33 -7.05
N SER A 324 18.68 -16.16 -6.52
CA SER A 324 18.74 -17.58 -6.86
C SER A 324 17.47 -18.33 -6.44
N SER A 325 16.74 -17.80 -5.45
CA SER A 325 15.45 -18.33 -4.97
C SER A 325 14.30 -18.15 -5.95
N LYS A 326 14.39 -17.21 -6.92
CA LYS A 326 13.37 -17.02 -7.97
C LYS A 326 13.19 -18.29 -8.78
N GLU A 327 11.97 -18.52 -9.25
CA GLU A 327 11.67 -19.55 -10.24
C GLU A 327 12.46 -19.30 -11.54
N ASN A 328 12.83 -20.39 -12.22
CA ASN A 328 13.44 -20.27 -13.53
C ASN A 328 12.39 -19.83 -14.57
N ARG A 329 12.82 -19.20 -15.66
CA ARG A 329 11.89 -18.61 -16.66
C ARG A 329 10.86 -19.60 -17.21
N ALA A 330 11.28 -20.83 -17.46
CA ALA A 330 10.39 -21.88 -17.96
C ALA A 330 9.31 -22.24 -16.92
N GLU A 331 9.69 -22.39 -15.65
CA GLU A 331 8.77 -22.70 -14.55
C GLU A 331 7.80 -21.55 -14.29
N ALA A 332 8.30 -20.31 -14.27
CA ALA A 332 7.47 -19.12 -14.13
C ALA A 332 6.42 -19.04 -15.27
N THR A 333 6.83 -19.29 -16.51
CA THR A 333 5.93 -19.29 -17.66
C THR A 333 4.90 -20.41 -17.58
N GLU A 334 5.31 -21.62 -17.21
CA GLU A 334 4.42 -22.77 -17.05
C GLU A 334 3.38 -22.52 -15.95
N ASN A 335 3.82 -22.00 -14.80
CA ASN A 335 2.93 -21.67 -13.69
C ASN A 335 1.96 -20.55 -14.06
N ALA A 336 2.40 -19.48 -14.73
CA ALA A 336 1.52 -18.41 -15.19
C ALA A 336 0.42 -18.94 -16.14
N VAL A 337 0.79 -19.78 -17.12
CA VAL A 337 -0.18 -20.43 -18.03
C VAL A 337 -1.12 -21.37 -17.28
N LEU A 338 -0.62 -22.08 -16.26
CA LEU A 338 -1.44 -22.96 -15.44
C LEU A 338 -2.44 -22.17 -14.59
N VAL A 339 -2.05 -21.02 -14.05
CA VAL A 339 -2.95 -20.11 -13.32
C VAL A 339 -4.14 -19.72 -14.19
N GLU A 340 -3.91 -19.24 -15.42
CA GLU A 340 -5.01 -18.87 -16.32
C GLU A 340 -5.97 -20.04 -16.60
N LYS A 341 -5.43 -21.26 -16.74
CA LYS A 341 -6.24 -22.47 -16.94
C LYS A 341 -7.06 -22.82 -15.69
N LEU A 342 -6.46 -22.70 -14.51
CA LEU A 342 -7.12 -23.01 -13.23
C LEU A 342 -8.22 -21.98 -12.93
N GLU A 343 -7.95 -20.70 -13.16
CA GLU A 343 -8.94 -19.63 -13.01
C GLU A 343 -10.21 -19.94 -13.82
N LYS A 344 -10.05 -20.29 -15.11
CA LYS A 344 -11.16 -20.69 -15.98
C LYS A 344 -11.91 -21.92 -15.48
N ARG A 345 -11.24 -22.86 -14.82
CA ARG A 345 -11.89 -24.05 -14.22
C ARG A 345 -12.72 -23.74 -12.99
N THR A 346 -12.45 -22.63 -12.31
CA THR A 346 -13.25 -22.20 -11.16
C THR A 346 -14.53 -21.47 -11.57
N LEU A 347 -14.69 -21.14 -12.85
CA LEU A 347 -15.94 -20.57 -13.37
C LEU A 347 -17.08 -21.58 -13.23
N ASN A 348 -18.27 -21.10 -12.87
CA ASN A 348 -19.51 -21.87 -12.84
C ASN A 348 -19.47 -23.11 -11.92
N ASN A 349 -18.93 -22.94 -10.71
CA ASN A 349 -18.93 -23.98 -9.70
C ASN A 349 -20.11 -23.77 -8.71
N PRO A 350 -20.53 -24.80 -7.95
CA PRO A 350 -21.74 -24.72 -7.14
C PRO A 350 -21.66 -23.71 -5.99
N SER A 351 -20.47 -23.27 -5.57
CA SER A 351 -20.32 -22.33 -4.44
C SER A 351 -20.87 -20.93 -4.71
N GLY A 352 -20.98 -20.53 -5.98
CA GLY A 352 -21.26 -19.14 -6.37
C GLY A 352 -20.05 -18.21 -6.29
N LEU A 353 -18.85 -18.72 -5.97
CA LEU A 353 -17.60 -17.96 -5.94
C LEU A 353 -16.75 -18.24 -7.18
N ARG A 354 -16.26 -17.20 -7.85
CA ARG A 354 -15.12 -17.32 -8.77
C ARG A 354 -13.82 -17.17 -8.00
N ALA A 355 -12.82 -18.03 -8.24
CA ALA A 355 -11.49 -17.76 -7.71
C ALA A 355 -10.68 -16.95 -8.73
N VAL A 356 -9.96 -15.94 -8.25
CA VAL A 356 -9.05 -15.11 -9.02
C VAL A 356 -7.74 -14.95 -8.25
N CYS A 357 -6.66 -14.69 -8.97
CA CYS A 357 -5.35 -14.43 -8.37
C CYS A 357 -4.85 -13.06 -8.76
N ASP A 358 -4.32 -12.35 -7.77
CA ASP A 358 -3.66 -11.07 -7.97
C ASP A 358 -2.24 -11.29 -8.51
N LEU A 359 -2.12 -11.51 -9.82
CA LEU A 359 -0.82 -11.74 -10.46
C LEU A 359 0.10 -10.51 -10.41
N ASP A 360 -0.45 -9.33 -10.11
CA ASP A 360 0.35 -8.13 -9.88
C ASP A 360 1.02 -8.24 -8.50
N GLY A 361 2.31 -8.55 -8.46
CA GLY A 361 3.06 -8.65 -7.20
C GLY A 361 2.80 -9.95 -6.42
N MET A 362 2.55 -11.06 -7.12
CA MET A 362 2.55 -12.40 -6.55
C MET A 362 3.16 -13.41 -7.49
N ARG A 363 3.90 -14.38 -6.93
CA ARG A 363 4.45 -15.50 -7.69
C ARG A 363 3.35 -16.47 -8.13
N SER A 364 3.31 -16.79 -9.42
CA SER A 364 2.29 -17.69 -10.00
C SER A 364 2.30 -19.08 -9.35
N ARG A 365 3.44 -19.55 -8.84
CA ARG A 365 3.51 -20.81 -8.08
C ARG A 365 2.60 -20.81 -6.84
N LEU A 366 2.52 -19.69 -6.11
CA LEU A 366 1.63 -19.56 -4.95
C LEU A 366 0.17 -19.61 -5.40
N CYS A 367 -0.17 -18.91 -6.48
CA CYS A 367 -1.50 -18.97 -7.09
C CYS A 367 -1.91 -20.39 -7.47
N VAL A 368 -1.02 -21.16 -8.12
CA VAL A 368 -1.30 -22.55 -8.50
C VAL A 368 -1.69 -23.40 -7.29
N GLY A 369 -0.98 -23.23 -6.16
CA GLY A 369 -1.32 -23.89 -4.90
C GLY A 369 -2.72 -23.49 -4.41
N ALA A 370 -2.96 -22.19 -4.29
CA ALA A 370 -4.23 -21.65 -3.81
C ALA A 370 -5.44 -22.09 -4.65
N PHE A 371 -5.32 -22.11 -5.98
CA PHE A 371 -6.37 -22.61 -6.88
C PHE A 371 -6.65 -24.10 -6.68
N LYS A 372 -5.62 -24.93 -6.49
CA LYS A 372 -5.81 -26.37 -6.25
C LYS A 372 -6.55 -26.60 -4.94
N ASP A 373 -6.20 -25.86 -3.90
CA ASP A 373 -6.87 -25.94 -2.60
C ASP A 373 -8.33 -25.48 -2.69
N PHE A 374 -8.61 -24.41 -3.44
CA PHE A 374 -9.99 -23.97 -3.69
C PHE A 374 -10.83 -24.98 -4.46
N ILE A 375 -10.30 -25.54 -5.55
CA ILE A 375 -10.99 -26.56 -6.33
C ILE A 375 -11.29 -27.78 -5.46
N SER A 376 -10.35 -28.18 -4.61
CA SER A 376 -10.52 -29.26 -3.63
C SER A 376 -11.63 -28.94 -2.62
N PHE A 377 -11.63 -27.72 -2.07
CA PHE A 377 -12.66 -27.24 -1.15
C PHE A 377 -14.06 -27.31 -1.78
N VAL A 378 -14.25 -26.73 -2.97
CA VAL A 378 -15.55 -26.74 -3.66
C VAL A 378 -16.01 -28.17 -4.01
N SER A 379 -15.07 -29.04 -4.38
CA SER A 379 -15.37 -30.43 -4.72
C SER A 379 -15.83 -31.24 -3.50
N SER A 380 -15.24 -30.98 -2.33
CA SER A 380 -15.56 -31.64 -1.06
C SER A 380 -16.77 -31.04 -0.33
N HIS A 381 -17.12 -29.78 -0.62
CA HIS A 381 -18.20 -29.04 0.02
C HIS A 381 -19.27 -28.65 -0.99
N ARG A 382 -19.89 -29.64 -1.65
CA ARG A 382 -20.87 -29.41 -2.74
C ARG A 382 -22.09 -28.59 -2.32
N ASP A 383 -22.42 -28.58 -1.03
CA ASP A 383 -23.55 -27.84 -0.48
C ASP A 383 -23.18 -26.42 -0.03
N TYR A 384 -21.89 -26.08 0.03
CA TYR A 384 -21.47 -24.73 0.37
C TYR A 384 -21.98 -23.74 -0.69
N ARG A 385 -22.64 -22.68 -0.25
CA ARG A 385 -23.09 -21.56 -1.07
C ARG A 385 -22.65 -20.29 -0.39
N VAL A 386 -22.02 -19.37 -1.11
CA VAL A 386 -21.65 -18.08 -0.52
C VAL A 386 -22.87 -17.17 -0.33
N LYS A 387 -22.87 -16.36 0.72
CA LYS A 387 -23.88 -15.32 0.95
C LYS A 387 -23.62 -14.11 0.05
N GLU A 388 -24.66 -13.40 -0.36
CA GLU A 388 -24.51 -12.06 -0.93
C GLU A 388 -23.82 -11.10 0.07
N PRO A 389 -22.99 -10.15 -0.38
CA PRO A 389 -22.71 -9.75 -1.76
C PRO A 389 -21.49 -10.44 -2.39
N TRP A 390 -20.97 -11.50 -1.79
CA TRP A 390 -19.70 -12.09 -2.21
C TRP A 390 -19.83 -12.86 -3.53
N GLU A 391 -18.97 -12.53 -4.49
CA GLU A 391 -18.97 -13.15 -5.82
C GLU A 391 -17.62 -13.79 -6.19
N SER A 392 -16.54 -13.35 -5.54
CA SER A 392 -15.18 -13.80 -5.86
C SER A 392 -14.35 -14.05 -4.62
N VAL A 393 -13.40 -14.98 -4.72
CA VAL A 393 -12.26 -15.13 -3.82
C VAL A 393 -11.03 -14.62 -4.54
N MET A 394 -10.34 -13.65 -3.96
CA MET A 394 -9.10 -13.11 -4.49
C MET A 394 -7.91 -13.56 -3.63
N PHE A 395 -7.09 -14.40 -4.23
CA PHE A 395 -5.80 -14.81 -3.67
C PHE A 395 -4.80 -13.68 -3.83
N ILE A 396 -4.10 -13.37 -2.74
CA ILE A 396 -3.08 -12.33 -2.65
C ILE A 396 -1.87 -12.84 -1.88
N ASP A 397 -0.67 -12.34 -2.17
CA ASP A 397 0.49 -12.57 -1.31
C ASP A 397 0.37 -11.76 -0.01
N GLY A 398 -0.06 -12.43 1.07
CA GLY A 398 -0.24 -11.84 2.39
C GLY A 398 1.05 -11.47 3.10
N THR A 399 2.21 -11.62 2.46
CA THR A 399 3.54 -11.29 3.00
C THR A 399 4.13 -9.99 2.44
N GLN A 400 3.52 -9.40 1.42
CA GLN A 400 3.98 -8.17 0.79
C GLN A 400 3.10 -6.96 1.17
N LEU A 401 3.68 -5.92 1.77
CA LEU A 401 2.95 -4.75 2.27
C LEU A 401 2.13 -4.05 1.19
N ALA A 402 2.68 -3.89 -0.02
CA ALA A 402 1.95 -3.27 -1.13
C ALA A 402 0.66 -4.02 -1.46
N ARG A 403 0.71 -5.36 -1.45
CA ARG A 403 -0.45 -6.20 -1.75
C ARG A 403 -1.43 -6.26 -0.58
N VAL A 404 -0.94 -6.27 0.64
CA VAL A 404 -1.78 -6.13 1.84
C VAL A 404 -2.55 -4.81 1.81
N ASN A 405 -1.86 -3.69 1.54
CA ASN A 405 -2.49 -2.37 1.47
C ASN A 405 -3.49 -2.27 0.31
N PHE A 406 -3.22 -2.91 -0.82
CA PHE A 406 -4.20 -3.06 -1.90
C PHE A 406 -5.46 -3.78 -1.42
N ALA A 407 -5.33 -4.96 -0.82
CA ALA A 407 -6.46 -5.76 -0.37
C ALA A 407 -7.34 -5.03 0.67
N LEU A 408 -6.71 -4.28 1.58
CA LEU A 408 -7.41 -3.53 2.63
C LEU A 408 -8.26 -2.37 2.10
N ASN A 409 -7.88 -1.81 0.95
CA ASN A 409 -8.41 -0.54 0.46
C ASN A 409 -9.04 -0.64 -0.94
N SER A 410 -8.99 -1.81 -1.58
CA SER A 410 -9.51 -2.00 -2.93
C SER A 410 -11.02 -1.71 -2.98
N PRO A 411 -11.53 -1.07 -4.05
CA PRO A 411 -12.98 -0.90 -4.22
C PRO A 411 -13.76 -2.23 -4.29
N PRO A 412 -13.27 -3.29 -4.96
CA PRO A 412 -13.99 -4.58 -5.04
C PRO A 412 -14.15 -5.32 -3.71
N ARG A 413 -13.49 -4.90 -2.61
CA ARG A 413 -13.55 -5.55 -1.29
C ARG A 413 -14.95 -5.75 -0.71
N HIS A 414 -15.94 -5.01 -1.20
CA HIS A 414 -17.34 -5.18 -0.79
C HIS A 414 -18.04 -6.34 -1.51
N SER A 415 -17.36 -7.00 -2.45
CA SER A 415 -17.85 -8.13 -3.26
C SER A 415 -16.82 -9.27 -3.35
N TYR A 416 -15.57 -9.02 -2.97
CA TYR A 416 -14.45 -9.97 -3.03
C TYR A 416 -14.04 -10.41 -1.62
N ILE A 417 -13.86 -11.72 -1.44
CA ILE A 417 -13.24 -12.31 -0.26
C ILE A 417 -11.74 -12.38 -0.50
N TYR A 418 -10.97 -11.58 0.23
CA TYR A 418 -9.51 -11.60 0.17
C TYR A 418 -8.94 -12.68 1.08
N ILE A 419 -8.02 -13.48 0.55
CA ILE A 419 -7.32 -14.50 1.32
C ILE A 419 -5.86 -14.63 0.88
N ASP A 420 -4.97 -14.90 1.84
CA ASP A 420 -3.57 -15.16 1.52
C ASP A 420 -3.44 -16.44 0.67
N ALA A 421 -2.75 -16.35 -0.46
CA ALA A 421 -2.45 -17.48 -1.35
C ALA A 421 -1.60 -18.55 -0.66
N ALA A 422 -0.85 -18.21 0.39
CA ALA A 422 -0.10 -19.15 1.20
C ALA A 422 -0.97 -19.87 2.26
N SER A 423 -2.27 -19.56 2.34
CA SER A 423 -3.20 -20.28 3.23
C SER A 423 -3.36 -21.73 2.75
N GLY A 424 -3.02 -22.69 3.60
CA GLY A 424 -3.27 -24.11 3.30
C GLY A 424 -4.76 -24.45 3.30
N ALA A 425 -5.10 -25.65 2.81
CA ALA A 425 -6.48 -26.11 2.65
C ALA A 425 -7.39 -25.94 3.89
N GLU A 426 -6.91 -26.28 5.10
CA GLU A 426 -7.69 -26.14 6.34
C GLU A 426 -7.99 -24.66 6.68
N GLU A 427 -7.01 -23.80 6.47
CA GLU A 427 -7.16 -22.37 6.71
C GLU A 427 -8.09 -21.73 5.68
N LEU A 428 -7.94 -22.10 4.40
CA LEU A 428 -8.85 -21.70 3.33
C LEU A 428 -10.29 -22.08 3.67
N GLN A 429 -10.53 -23.34 4.05
CA GLN A 429 -11.84 -23.82 4.46
C GLN A 429 -12.39 -23.02 5.66
N THR A 430 -11.58 -22.82 6.70
CA THR A 430 -11.97 -22.09 7.91
C THR A 430 -12.26 -20.61 7.64
N HIS A 431 -11.59 -20.02 6.65
CA HIS A 431 -11.84 -18.66 6.23
C HIS A 431 -13.14 -18.57 5.39
N LEU A 432 -13.27 -19.39 4.35
CA LEU A 432 -14.42 -19.37 3.43
C LEU A 432 -15.74 -19.72 4.10
N THR A 433 -15.75 -20.67 5.03
CA THR A 433 -16.97 -21.06 5.77
C THR A 433 -17.62 -19.90 6.54
N ARG A 434 -16.89 -18.82 6.83
CA ARG A 434 -17.42 -17.60 7.46
C ARG A 434 -18.37 -16.81 6.54
N PHE A 435 -18.24 -17.01 5.24
CA PHE A 435 -18.97 -16.29 4.20
C PHE A 435 -20.09 -17.13 3.56
N GLY A 436 -20.24 -18.38 4.01
CA GLY A 436 -21.31 -19.27 3.55
C GLY A 436 -22.71 -18.82 4.00
N LYS A 437 -23.73 -19.24 3.24
CA LYS A 437 -25.12 -19.27 3.69
C LYS A 437 -25.23 -20.32 4.80
N GLN A 438 -25.92 -19.96 5.89
CA GLN A 438 -26.26 -20.91 6.95
C GLN A 438 -27.34 -21.87 6.49
#